data_AF-A0A2R6S1W8-F1
#
_entry.id   AF-A0A2R6S1W8-F1
#
_cell.length_a   1.000
_cell.length_b   1.000
_cell.length_c   1.000
_cell.angle_alpha   90.00
_cell.angle_beta   90.00
_cell.angle_gamma   90.00
#
_symmetry.space_group_name_H-M   'P 1'
#
loop_
_entity.id
_entity.type
_entity.pdbx_description
1 polymer ?
#
loop_
_entity_poly.entity_id
_entity_poly.type
_entity_poly.pdbx_seq_one_letter_code
_entity_poly.pdbx_strand_id
1 'polypeptide(L)'
;MFGNCAGLLGIQGLEVVSDARSPIVFLRLKNSTGSSKNDLQLLEEIADQALKEDSVFVVTSKRSTLDKCRLPVGIRLFVSAGHSESDLLKASESLKRVAAVVLAGHN
;
A
#
# COMPACT_ATOMS: atom_id res chain seq x y z
N MET A 1 18.21 11.06 8.35
CA MET A 1 17.78 9.65 8.40
C MET A 1 16.39 9.58 7.81
N PHE A 2 16.23 9.01 6.62
CA PHE A 2 14.89 8.82 6.04
C PHE A 2 14.10 7.84 6.93
N GLY A 3 12.88 8.25 7.27
CA GLY A 3 12.17 7.84 8.48
C GLY A 3 11.80 6.37 8.58
N ASN A 4 11.80 5.88 9.81
CA ASN A 4 11.33 4.56 10.20
C ASN A 4 9.90 4.32 9.69
N CYS A 5 9.74 3.42 8.72
CA CYS A 5 8.43 2.90 8.29
C CYS A 5 7.78 1.98 9.35
N ALA A 6 8.18 2.09 10.62
CA ALA A 6 7.68 1.29 11.73
C ALA A 6 6.15 1.39 11.88
N GLY A 7 5.57 2.54 11.51
CA GLY A 7 4.12 2.73 11.48
C GLY A 7 3.38 1.81 10.52
N LEU A 8 4.02 1.31 9.45
CA LEU A 8 3.41 0.40 8.48
C LEU A 8 3.61 -1.09 8.84
N LEU A 9 4.40 -1.38 9.89
CA LEU A 9 4.52 -2.74 10.42
C LEU A 9 3.21 -3.11 11.13
N GLY A 10 2.62 -4.23 10.74
CA GLY A 10 1.39 -4.74 11.35
C GLY A 10 0.09 -4.38 10.65
N ILE A 11 0.12 -3.88 9.40
CA ILE A 11 -1.11 -3.78 8.60
C ILE A 11 -1.67 -5.20 8.38
N GLN A 12 -2.94 -5.39 8.72
CA GLN A 12 -3.62 -6.66 8.52
C GLN A 12 -3.76 -6.94 7.02
N GLY A 13 -3.36 -8.14 6.59
CA GLY A 13 -3.44 -8.55 5.19
C GLY A 13 -2.43 -7.90 4.22
N LEU A 14 -1.66 -6.89 4.65
CA LEU A 14 -0.54 -6.32 3.88
C LEU A 14 0.82 -6.60 4.55
N GLU A 15 1.86 -6.68 3.73
CA GLU A 15 3.26 -6.80 4.14
C GLU A 15 4.15 -5.76 3.45
N VAL A 16 5.16 -5.28 4.16
CA VAL A 16 6.22 -4.43 3.61
C VAL A 16 7.30 -5.34 3.03
N VAL A 17 7.61 -5.17 1.74
CA VAL A 17 8.58 -6.00 1.01
C VAL A 17 9.81 -5.22 0.54
N SER A 18 9.90 -3.93 0.87
CA SER A 18 11.04 -3.05 0.56
C SER A 18 12.08 -3.02 1.69
N ASP A 19 13.34 -2.74 1.35
CA ASP A 19 14.41 -2.47 2.33
C ASP A 19 14.12 -1.16 3.11
N ALA A 20 14.40 -1.13 4.41
CA ALA A 20 14.16 0.03 5.27
C ALA A 20 14.96 1.28 4.86
N ARG A 21 16.05 1.12 4.10
CA ARG A 21 16.87 2.22 3.56
C ARG A 21 16.36 2.71 2.22
N SER A 22 15.40 2.01 1.61
CA SER A 22 14.78 2.45 0.35
C SER A 22 13.92 3.68 0.59
N PRO A 23 14.06 4.75 -0.22
CA PRO A 23 13.17 5.91 -0.15
C PRO A 23 11.74 5.58 -0.63
N ILE A 24 11.56 4.42 -1.26
CA ILE A 24 10.28 3.93 -1.74
C ILE A 24 9.87 2.72 -0.89
N VAL A 25 8.69 2.80 -0.30
CA VAL A 25 8.09 1.68 0.44
C VAL A 25 7.18 0.90 -0.50
N PHE A 26 7.33 -0.42 -0.51
CA PHE A 26 6.48 -1.29 -1.31
C PHE A 26 5.66 -2.22 -0.41
N LEU A 27 4.34 -2.11 -0.50
CA LEU A 27 3.36 -2.93 0.21
C LEU A 27 2.73 -3.96 -0.74
N ARG A 28 2.56 -5.19 -0.26
CA ARG A 28 1.93 -6.29 -0.99
C ARG A 28 0.86 -6.96 -0.13
N LEU A 29 -0.16 -7.55 -0.75
CA LEU A 29 -1.06 -8.49 -0.08
C LEU A 29 -0.29 -9.72 0.42
N LYS A 30 -0.43 -10.03 1.72
CA LYS A 30 0.12 -11.24 2.34
C LYS A 30 -0.48 -12.49 1.71
N ASN A 31 -1.80 -12.50 1.55
CA ASN A 31 -2.54 -13.56 0.89
C ASN A 31 -3.02 -13.03 -0.46
N SER A 32 -2.41 -13.55 -1.53
CA SER A 32 -2.90 -13.30 -2.89
C SER A 32 -4.19 -14.09 -3.11
N THR A 33 -5.14 -13.50 -3.84
CA THR A 33 -6.37 -14.15 -4.30
C THR A 33 -6.13 -15.17 -5.42
N GLY A 34 -4.88 -15.38 -5.82
CA GLY A 34 -4.49 -16.26 -6.94
C GLY A 34 -4.66 -15.62 -8.32
N SER A 35 -5.22 -14.40 -8.38
CA SER A 35 -5.37 -13.60 -9.60
C SER A 35 -4.76 -12.23 -9.42
N SER A 36 -3.75 -11.91 -10.23
CA SER A 36 -3.10 -10.59 -10.19
C SER A 36 -4.06 -9.44 -10.49
N LYS A 37 -5.16 -9.70 -11.22
CA LYS A 37 -6.19 -8.70 -11.53
C LYS A 37 -7.03 -8.39 -10.29
N ASN A 38 -7.45 -9.42 -9.56
CA ASN A 38 -8.26 -9.26 -8.35
C ASN A 38 -7.43 -8.64 -7.24
N ASP A 39 -6.18 -9.08 -7.07
CA ASP A 39 -5.23 -8.47 -6.15
C ASP A 39 -5.02 -6.98 -6.45
N LEU A 40 -4.89 -6.61 -7.73
CA LEU A 40 -4.76 -5.22 -8.14
C LEU A 40 -6.02 -4.42 -7.82
N GLN A 41 -7.21 -4.97 -8.09
CA GLN A 41 -8.46 -4.31 -7.79
C GLN A 41 -8.60 -4.02 -6.29
N LEU A 42 -8.28 -4.99 -5.42
CA LEU A 42 -8.28 -4.78 -3.96
C LEU A 42 -7.32 -3.68 -3.55
N LEU A 43 -6.11 -3.66 -4.13
CA LEU A 43 -5.12 -2.62 -3.84
C LEU A 43 -5.57 -1.24 -4.34
N GLU A 44 -6.29 -1.18 -5.46
CA GLU A 44 -6.89 0.05 -5.99
C GLU A 44 -8.03 0.54 -5.11
N GLU A 45 -8.89 -0.34 -4.63
CA GLU A 45 -9.96 0.00 -3.68
C GLU A 45 -9.40 0.56 -2.36
N ILE A 46 -8.34 -0.05 -1.82
CA ILE A 46 -7.62 0.48 -0.64
C ILE A 46 -7.06 1.88 -0.92
N ALA A 47 -6.43 2.08 -2.08
CA ALA A 47 -5.85 3.38 -2.45
C ALA A 47 -6.93 4.46 -2.62
N ASP A 48 -8.03 4.13 -3.28
CA ASP A 48 -9.16 5.03 -3.51
C ASP A 48 -9.84 5.43 -2.20
N GLN A 49 -10.03 4.47 -1.28
CA GLN A 49 -10.68 4.74 0.00
C GLN A 49 -9.76 5.54 0.93
N ALA A 50 -8.45 5.27 0.97
CA ALA A 50 -7.49 6.08 1.72
C ALA A 50 -7.42 7.54 1.21
N LEU A 51 -7.53 7.73 -0.11
CA LEU A 51 -7.61 9.05 -0.71
C LEU A 51 -8.92 9.77 -0.35
N LYS A 52 -10.06 9.07 -0.41
CA LYS A 52 -11.38 9.67 -0.14
C LYS A 52 -11.60 9.99 1.33
N GLU A 53 -11.17 9.11 2.24
CA GLU A 53 -11.43 9.28 3.68
C GLU A 53 -10.43 10.19 4.37
N ASP A 54 -9.13 10.04 4.07
CA ASP A 54 -8.06 10.70 4.82
C ASP A 54 -7.15 11.57 3.95
N SER A 55 -7.48 11.76 2.67
CA SER A 55 -6.63 12.49 1.70
C SER A 55 -5.22 11.91 1.55
N VAL A 56 -5.07 10.60 1.75
CA VAL A 56 -3.80 9.89 1.63
C VAL A 56 -3.67 9.33 0.22
N PHE A 57 -2.79 9.94 -0.58
CA PHE A 57 -2.54 9.49 -1.95
C PHE A 57 -1.43 8.44 -2.01
N VAL A 58 -1.77 7.24 -2.46
CA VAL A 58 -0.83 6.13 -2.70
C VAL A 58 -1.01 5.58 -4.11
N VAL A 59 0.05 4.96 -4.65
CA VAL A 59 0.06 4.52 -6.05
C VAL A 59 0.09 3.00 -6.12
N THR A 60 -0.88 2.39 -6.80
CA THR A 60 -0.86 0.97 -7.11
C THR A 60 0.05 0.66 -8.30
N SER A 61 0.51 -0.59 -8.37
CA SER A 61 1.35 -1.05 -9.47
C SER A 61 0.54 -1.15 -10.77
N LYS A 62 0.70 -0.19 -11.68
CA LYS A 62 0.11 -0.25 -13.02
C LYS A 62 0.95 -1.13 -13.95
N ARG A 63 0.30 -1.97 -14.73
CA ARG A 63 0.95 -2.82 -15.75
C ARG A 63 0.24 -2.73 -17.08
N SER A 64 1.03 -2.79 -18.15
CA SER A 64 0.49 -3.07 -19.46
C SER A 64 -0.01 -4.51 -19.52
N THR A 65 -1.16 -4.72 -20.15
CA THR A 65 -1.71 -6.05 -20.42
C THR A 65 -0.89 -6.81 -21.47
N LEU A 66 -0.04 -6.11 -22.23
CA LEU A 66 0.88 -6.69 -23.22
C LEU A 66 2.15 -7.27 -22.60
N ASP A 67 2.54 -6.81 -21.42
CA ASP A 67 3.75 -7.27 -20.75
C ASP A 67 3.51 -8.60 -20.02
N LYS A 68 4.18 -9.67 -20.46
CA LYS A 68 4.19 -10.99 -19.79
C LYS A 68 5.07 -10.99 -18.54
N CYS A 69 5.01 -9.94 -17.73
CA CYS A 69 5.89 -9.75 -16.58
C CYS A 69 5.23 -10.23 -15.28
N ARG A 70 5.81 -11.27 -14.66
CA ARG A 70 5.33 -11.90 -13.41
C ARG A 70 5.86 -11.21 -12.15
N LEU A 71 5.93 -9.88 -12.15
CA LEU A 71 6.34 -9.15 -10.95
C LEU A 71 5.24 -9.23 -9.87
N PRO A 72 5.54 -8.95 -8.61
CA PRO A 72 4.53 -8.78 -7.56
C PRO A 72 3.73 -7.48 -7.75
N VAL A 73 2.40 -7.54 -7.62
CA VAL A 73 1.52 -6.36 -7.59
C VAL A 73 1.45 -5.82 -6.16
N GLY A 74 1.33 -4.52 -6.01
CA GLY A 74 1.41 -3.87 -4.71
C GLY A 74 1.21 -2.36 -4.78
N ILE A 75 1.17 -1.73 -3.61
CA ILE A 75 1.11 -0.28 -3.41
C ILE A 75 2.54 0.24 -3.19
N ARG A 76 2.88 1.33 -3.89
CA ARG A 76 4.11 2.08 -3.74
C ARG A 76 3.81 3.38 -2.98
N LEU A 77 4.57 3.63 -1.92
CA LEU A 77 4.49 4.85 -1.16
C LEU A 77 5.76 5.68 -1.40
N PHE A 78 5.54 6.97 -1.58
CA PHE A 78 6.58 7.97 -1.79
C PHE A 78 6.43 9.05 -0.71
N VAL A 79 7.52 9.36 -0.03
CA VAL A 79 7.55 10.44 0.96
C VAL A 79 8.12 11.68 0.29
N SER A 80 7.35 12.76 0.25
CA SER A 80 7.83 14.05 -0.23
C SER A 80 8.63 14.77 0.87
N ALA A 81 9.50 15.69 0.49
CA ALA A 81 10.23 16.54 1.44
C ALA A 81 9.30 17.45 2.29
N GLY A 82 8.05 17.64 1.84
CA GLY A 82 7.05 18.43 2.56
C GLY A 82 6.26 17.65 3.61
N HIS A 83 6.41 16.33 3.69
CA HIS A 83 5.71 15.52 4.69
C HIS A 83 6.46 15.52 6.02
N SER A 84 5.75 15.83 7.09
CA SER A 84 6.23 15.70 8.47
C SER A 84 6.09 14.26 8.97
N GLU A 85 6.75 13.93 10.08
CA GLU A 85 6.56 12.64 10.76
C GLU A 85 5.08 12.40 11.15
N SER A 86 4.37 13.47 11.54
CA SER A 86 2.95 13.38 11.87
C SER A 86 2.08 13.00 10.66
N ASP A 87 2.45 13.42 9.45
CA ASP A 87 1.74 13.06 8.22
C ASP A 87 1.97 11.59 7.88
N LEU A 88 3.18 11.09 8.09
CA LEU A 88 3.50 9.67 7.92
C LEU A 88 2.73 8.79 8.88
N LEU A 89 2.60 9.21 10.15
CA LEU A 89 1.81 8.48 11.15
C LEU A 89 0.33 8.45 10.75
N LYS A 90 -0.26 9.60 10.40
CA LYS A 90 -1.65 9.67 9.92
C LYS A 90 -1.89 8.79 8.70
N ALA A 91 -0.99 8.84 7.71
CA ALA A 91 -1.07 8.00 6.52
C ALA A 91 -0.98 6.51 6.86
N SER A 92 -0.10 6.13 7.80
CA SER A 92 0.04 4.74 8.22
C SER A 92 -1.21 4.21 8.95
N GLU A 93 -1.82 5.02 9.83
CA GLU A 93 -3.04 4.65 10.54
C GLU A 93 -4.26 4.60 9.61
N SER A 94 -4.36 5.55 8.68
CA SER A 94 -5.36 5.51 7.60
C SER A 94 -5.26 4.21 6.81
N LEU A 95 -4.08 3.87 6.31
CA LEU A 95 -3.86 2.65 5.53
C LEU A 95 -4.17 1.38 6.33
N LYS A 96 -3.83 1.32 7.63
CA LYS A 96 -4.20 0.18 8.48
C LYS A 96 -5.71 0.01 8.56
N ARG A 97 -6.43 1.10 8.81
CA ARG A 97 -7.89 1.09 8.96
C ARG A 97 -8.58 0.72 7.66
N VAL A 98 -8.22 1.38 6.56
CA VAL A 98 -8.81 1.14 5.25
C VAL A 98 -8.51 -0.28 4.77
N ALA A 99 -7.26 -0.75 4.89
CA ALA A 99 -6.92 -2.12 4.53
C ALA A 99 -7.71 -3.15 5.34
N ALA A 100 -7.90 -2.93 6.65
CA ALA A 100 -8.72 -3.82 7.47
C ALA A 100 -10.19 -3.86 7.01
N VAL A 101 -10.77 -2.70 6.66
CA VAL A 101 -12.16 -2.61 6.18
C VAL A 101 -12.33 -3.30 4.83
N VAL A 102 -11.48 -2.99 3.85
CA VAL A 102 -11.56 -3.58 2.51
C VAL A 102 -11.33 -5.08 2.59
N LEU A 103 -10.28 -5.53 3.29
CA LEU A 103 -9.93 -6.95 3.34
C LEU A 103 -10.90 -7.78 4.19
N ALA A 104 -11.58 -7.20 5.18
CA ALA A 104 -12.63 -7.90 5.94
C ALA A 104 -13.87 -8.20 5.08
N GLY A 105 -14.16 -7.38 4.06
CA GLY A 105 -15.27 -7.61 3.13
C GLY A 105 -15.01 -8.71 2.08
N HIS A 106 -13.78 -9.21 1.99
CA HIS A 106 -13.33 -10.17 0.97
C HIS A 106 -12.89 -11.53 1.53
N ASN A 107 -13.19 -11.82 2.80
CA ASN A 107 -13.02 -13.14 3.42
C ASN A 107 -14.19 -14.09 3.11
#